data_AF-A0A378UVS9-F1
#
_entry.id   AF-A0A378UVS9-F1
#
_cell.length_a   1.000
_cell.length_b   1.000
_cell.length_c   1.000
_cell.angle_alpha   90.00
_cell.angle_beta   90.00
_cell.angle_gamma   90.00
#
_symmetry.space_group_name_H-M   'P 1'
#
loop_
_entity.id
_entity.type
_entity.pdbx_description
1 polymer ?
#
loop_
_entity_poly.entity_id
_entity_poly.type
_entity_poly.pdbx_seq_one_letter_code
_entity_poly.pdbx_strand_id
1 'polypeptide(L)'
;MAQPVVADWYISAVPCEKLAAVLTPDVIAADPKLASVAALRTEWMNGLMFFLRERVDVTKGHVNYVDSGWGLTSISEAQFWKRPLTTYGDGTVKDCLSAIISDWSTQGNFNGLSARQCTPPQIAAEAWAQIKAHLNDTSIVVTDQMVHSWFLDPSIIDSGTPNVRNDEPLFIQDPGSWARRPEAVTGIDNFFLAGEWIKTDQNVTTMEGANEGGRYAANGVLMASGYAGPKVKIVELFQAPWWAPFKAADKARYRAKLPHALDIVDARWPT
;
A
#
# COMPACT_ATOMS: atom_id res chain seq x y z
N MET A 1 18.04 -18.31 -20.75
CA MET A 1 18.87 -17.14 -20.36
C MET A 1 18.09 -15.90 -20.70
N ALA A 2 17.94 -14.95 -19.78
CA ALA A 2 17.36 -13.65 -20.10
C ALA A 2 18.26 -12.97 -21.15
N GLN A 3 17.66 -12.44 -22.23
CA GLN A 3 18.41 -11.70 -23.23
C GLN A 3 18.64 -10.27 -22.73
N PRO A 4 19.85 -9.70 -22.87
CA PRO A 4 20.09 -8.31 -22.51
C PRO A 4 19.24 -7.40 -23.40
N VAL A 5 18.50 -6.48 -22.78
CA VAL A 5 17.78 -5.42 -23.47
C VAL A 5 18.69 -4.20 -23.51
N VAL A 6 19.02 -3.74 -24.72
CA VAL A 6 19.80 -2.52 -24.94
C VAL A 6 18.84 -1.41 -25.33
N ALA A 7 18.80 -0.35 -24.53
CA ALA A 7 18.05 0.87 -24.78
C ALA A 7 18.94 2.09 -24.50
N ASP A 8 18.57 3.23 -25.07
CA ASP A 8 19.21 4.50 -24.76
C ASP A 8 18.96 4.87 -23.28
N TRP A 9 17.70 4.75 -22.83
CA TRP A 9 17.24 5.12 -21.49
C TRP A 9 16.52 3.96 -20.79
N TYR A 10 16.77 3.80 -19.49
CA TYR A 10 16.19 2.76 -18.64
C TYR A 10 15.37 3.38 -17.52
N ILE A 11 14.16 2.86 -17.30
CA ILE A 11 13.32 3.23 -16.15
C ILE A 11 13.09 1.98 -15.31
N SER A 12 13.42 2.07 -14.02
CA SER A 12 12.97 1.11 -13.03
C SER A 12 11.61 1.55 -12.49
N ALA A 13 10.57 0.80 -12.82
CA ALA A 13 9.21 0.97 -12.28
C ALA A 13 8.79 -0.22 -11.38
N VAL A 14 9.78 -0.91 -10.81
CA VAL A 14 9.54 -2.08 -9.93
C VAL A 14 9.48 -1.65 -8.47
N PRO A 15 8.91 -2.48 -7.57
CA PRO A 15 8.90 -2.23 -6.13
C PRO A 15 10.31 -2.03 -5.55
N CYS A 16 10.42 -1.25 -4.47
CA CYS A 16 11.71 -0.85 -3.91
C CYS A 16 12.57 -2.04 -3.46
N GLU A 17 11.97 -3.07 -2.89
CA GLU A 17 12.65 -4.27 -2.41
C GLU A 17 13.16 -5.13 -3.57
N LYS A 18 12.42 -5.18 -4.70
CA LYS A 18 12.89 -5.86 -5.92
C LYS A 18 14.05 -5.10 -6.55
N LEU A 19 13.96 -3.77 -6.60
CA LEU A 19 15.08 -2.94 -7.09
C LEU A 19 16.31 -3.14 -6.21
N ALA A 20 16.17 -3.04 -4.89
CA ALA A 20 17.27 -3.23 -3.94
C ALA A 20 17.98 -4.59 -4.13
N ALA A 21 17.23 -5.64 -4.45
CA ALA A 21 17.78 -6.99 -4.67
C ALA A 21 18.62 -7.13 -5.95
N VAL A 22 18.44 -6.24 -6.94
CA VAL A 22 19.13 -6.32 -8.24
C VAL A 22 20.16 -5.21 -8.46
N LEU A 23 20.25 -4.22 -7.55
CA LEU A 23 21.28 -3.18 -7.60
C LEU A 23 22.66 -3.80 -7.37
N THR A 24 23.53 -3.70 -8.38
CA THR A 24 24.90 -4.21 -8.33
C THR A 24 25.86 -3.18 -7.73
N PRO A 25 27.05 -3.61 -7.23
CA PRO A 25 28.02 -2.71 -6.61
C PRO A 25 28.50 -1.57 -7.53
N ASP A 26 28.62 -1.80 -8.84
CA ASP A 26 29.00 -0.81 -9.83
C ASP A 26 27.90 0.25 -10.06
N VAL A 27 26.63 -0.16 -10.06
CA VAL A 27 25.49 0.78 -10.11
C VAL A 27 25.45 1.65 -8.85
N ILE A 28 25.66 1.05 -7.67
CA ILE A 28 25.73 1.79 -6.41
C ILE A 28 26.96 2.72 -6.37
N ALA A 29 28.10 2.31 -6.94
CA ALA A 29 29.28 3.17 -7.03
C ALA A 29 29.03 4.38 -7.93
N ALA A 30 28.27 4.22 -9.01
CA ALA A 30 27.90 5.30 -9.92
C ALA A 30 26.88 6.27 -9.30
N ASP A 31 25.93 5.80 -8.49
CA ASP A 31 25.08 6.65 -7.64
C ASP A 31 24.93 6.08 -6.22
N PRO A 32 25.79 6.53 -5.26
CA PRO A 32 25.76 6.05 -3.89
C PRO A 32 24.43 6.25 -3.16
N LYS A 33 23.57 7.16 -3.62
CA LYS A 33 22.26 7.37 -2.99
C LYS A 33 21.34 6.16 -3.18
N LEU A 34 21.52 5.37 -4.24
CA LEU A 34 20.71 4.19 -4.52
C LEU A 34 20.84 3.10 -3.43
N ALA A 35 21.96 3.07 -2.69
CA ALA A 35 22.11 2.16 -1.55
C ALA A 35 21.03 2.36 -0.47
N SER A 36 20.45 3.56 -0.37
CA SER A 36 19.40 3.86 0.61
C SER A 36 18.07 3.16 0.33
N VAL A 37 17.85 2.67 -0.90
CA VAL A 37 16.63 1.93 -1.29
C VAL A 37 16.49 0.65 -0.46
N ALA A 38 17.60 -0.01 -0.12
CA ALA A 38 17.60 -1.21 0.71
C ALA A 38 17.15 -0.94 2.17
N ALA A 39 17.11 0.31 2.59
CA ALA A 39 16.64 0.73 3.92
C ALA A 39 15.19 1.26 3.90
N LEU A 40 14.49 1.18 2.76
CA LEU A 40 13.05 1.42 2.71
C LEU A 40 12.33 0.21 3.30
N ARG A 41 11.34 0.50 4.16
CA ARG A 41 10.57 -0.54 4.83
C ARG A 41 9.37 -0.93 3.99
N THR A 42 9.04 -2.21 4.04
CA THR A 42 7.83 -2.77 3.46
C THR A 42 7.04 -3.51 4.54
N GLU A 43 5.73 -3.56 4.43
CA GLU A 43 4.85 -4.38 5.27
C GLU A 43 3.86 -5.17 4.42
N TRP A 44 3.11 -6.07 5.07
CA TRP A 44 2.15 -6.93 4.41
C TRP A 44 0.77 -6.30 4.49
N MET A 45 0.16 -6.10 3.32
CA MET A 45 -1.21 -5.64 3.19
C MET A 45 -1.78 -6.38 1.99
N ASN A 46 -2.62 -7.38 2.23
CA ASN A 46 -2.95 -8.39 1.24
C ASN A 46 -4.46 -8.56 1.08
N GLY A 47 -4.87 -8.82 -0.16
CA GLY A 47 -6.27 -9.00 -0.51
C GLY A 47 -6.82 -10.37 -0.11
N LEU A 48 -8.07 -10.38 0.35
CA LEU A 48 -8.89 -11.57 0.53
C LEU A 48 -10.29 -11.28 0.00
N MET A 49 -10.64 -11.90 -1.11
CA MET A 49 -11.93 -11.71 -1.76
C MET A 49 -12.92 -12.74 -1.25
N PHE A 50 -14.10 -12.30 -0.80
CA PHE A 50 -15.24 -13.17 -0.54
C PHE A 50 -16.28 -13.00 -1.64
N PHE A 51 -16.46 -14.04 -2.46
CA PHE A 51 -17.52 -14.07 -3.47
C PHE A 51 -18.83 -14.48 -2.82
N LEU A 52 -19.88 -13.69 -3.00
CA LEU A 52 -21.15 -13.87 -2.30
C LEU A 52 -22.27 -14.29 -3.27
N ARG A 53 -23.15 -15.18 -2.81
CA ARG A 53 -24.37 -15.64 -3.52
C ARG A 53 -25.48 -14.59 -3.52
N GLU A 54 -25.33 -13.58 -2.67
CA GLU A 54 -26.27 -12.49 -2.45
C GLU A 54 -25.53 -11.16 -2.52
N ARG A 55 -26.23 -10.12 -2.96
CA ARG A 55 -25.68 -8.76 -2.99
C ARG A 55 -25.75 -8.14 -1.60
N VAL A 56 -24.65 -7.52 -1.16
CA VAL A 56 -24.54 -6.90 0.17
C VAL A 56 -23.97 -5.50 0.03
N ASP A 57 -24.84 -4.50 0.01
CA ASP A 57 -24.43 -3.10 -0.03
C ASP A 57 -24.22 -2.58 1.41
N VAL A 58 -23.03 -2.81 1.99
CA VAL A 58 -22.73 -2.39 3.37
C VAL A 58 -22.69 -0.86 3.49
N THR A 59 -21.87 -0.22 2.65
CA THR A 59 -21.79 1.23 2.52
C THR A 59 -21.22 1.59 1.16
N LYS A 60 -21.47 2.80 0.67
CA LYS A 60 -20.90 3.31 -0.58
C LYS A 60 -19.48 3.82 -0.37
N GLY A 61 -18.58 2.90 -0.03
CA GLY A 61 -17.17 3.17 0.19
C GLY A 61 -16.48 2.01 0.91
N HIS A 62 -15.36 2.31 1.54
CA HIS A 62 -14.62 1.36 2.37
C HIS A 62 -15.23 1.27 3.78
N VAL A 63 -15.23 0.07 4.34
CA VAL A 63 -15.55 -0.21 5.73
C VAL A 63 -14.24 -0.47 6.46
N ASN A 64 -14.04 0.19 7.60
CA ASN A 64 -12.95 -0.10 8.51
C ASN A 64 -13.48 -0.87 9.72
N TYR A 65 -12.92 -2.04 10.01
CA TYR A 65 -13.29 -2.87 11.15
C TYR A 65 -12.33 -2.57 12.31
N VAL A 66 -12.60 -1.47 13.02
CA VAL A 66 -11.65 -0.84 13.95
C VAL A 66 -11.14 -1.79 15.05
N ASP A 67 -11.97 -2.70 15.54
CA ASP A 67 -11.62 -3.65 16.61
C ASP A 67 -11.22 -5.03 16.09
N SER A 68 -10.97 -5.14 14.78
CA SER A 68 -10.44 -6.37 14.18
C SER A 68 -8.95 -6.52 14.47
N GLY A 69 -8.56 -7.66 15.02
CA GLY A 69 -7.17 -7.97 15.37
C GLY A 69 -6.25 -8.00 14.16
N TRP A 70 -6.80 -8.21 12.96
CA TRP A 70 -6.05 -8.24 11.70
C TRP A 70 -6.11 -6.94 10.89
N GLY A 71 -6.65 -5.85 11.47
CA GLY A 71 -6.73 -4.56 10.81
C GLY A 71 -7.49 -4.62 9.48
N LEU A 72 -8.65 -5.27 9.49
CA LEU A 72 -9.44 -5.54 8.32
C LEU A 72 -10.12 -4.27 7.80
N THR A 73 -10.11 -4.15 6.48
CA THR A 73 -11.00 -3.25 5.75
C THR A 73 -11.72 -4.03 4.66
N SER A 74 -12.84 -3.50 4.16
CA SER A 74 -13.51 -4.12 3.00
C SER A 74 -14.28 -3.12 2.14
N ILE A 75 -14.66 -3.57 0.96
CA ILE A 75 -15.53 -2.87 0.03
C ILE A 75 -16.46 -3.87 -0.65
N SER A 76 -17.75 -3.56 -0.73
CA SER A 76 -18.69 -4.31 -1.56
C SER A 76 -18.54 -3.86 -3.00
N GLU A 77 -17.95 -4.68 -3.87
CA GLU A 77 -17.54 -4.23 -5.20
C GLU A 77 -18.71 -4.07 -6.18
N ALA A 78 -19.75 -4.91 -6.07
CA ALA A 78 -20.84 -4.93 -7.06
C ALA A 78 -21.60 -3.60 -7.18
N GLN A 79 -21.58 -2.76 -6.15
CA GLN A 79 -22.21 -1.43 -6.17
C GLN A 79 -21.47 -0.43 -7.09
N PHE A 80 -20.19 -0.68 -7.40
CA PHE A 80 -19.35 0.21 -8.24
C PHE A 80 -19.21 -0.30 -9.67
N TRP A 81 -19.44 -1.59 -9.90
CA TRP A 81 -19.24 -2.21 -11.20
C TRP A 81 -20.45 -1.98 -12.09
N LYS A 82 -20.20 -1.56 -13.34
CA LYS A 82 -21.25 -1.37 -14.36
C LYS A 82 -21.80 -2.70 -14.87
N ARG A 83 -20.97 -3.74 -14.90
CA ARG A 83 -21.33 -5.07 -15.38
C ARG A 83 -21.65 -5.97 -14.18
N PRO A 84 -22.83 -6.63 -14.13
CA PRO A 84 -23.16 -7.52 -13.03
C PRO A 84 -22.20 -8.71 -12.92
N LEU A 85 -21.83 -9.08 -11.69
CA LEU A 85 -20.94 -10.22 -11.43
C LEU A 85 -21.54 -11.55 -11.90
N THR A 86 -22.87 -11.66 -11.97
CA THR A 86 -23.59 -12.82 -12.51
C THR A 86 -23.32 -13.09 -13.99
N THR A 87 -22.66 -12.17 -14.70
CA THR A 87 -22.24 -12.37 -16.10
C THR A 87 -20.86 -13.00 -16.25
N TYR A 88 -20.23 -13.38 -15.13
CA TYR A 88 -18.97 -14.10 -15.06
C TYR A 88 -19.19 -15.50 -14.46
N GLY A 89 -18.25 -16.42 -14.68
CA GLY A 89 -18.29 -17.77 -14.11
C GLY A 89 -19.57 -18.53 -14.47
N ASP A 90 -20.17 -19.18 -13.48
CA ASP A 90 -21.45 -19.91 -13.59
C ASP A 90 -22.68 -19.04 -13.29
N GLY A 91 -22.48 -17.74 -13.06
CA GLY A 91 -23.53 -16.77 -12.76
C GLY A 91 -24.14 -16.84 -11.36
N THR A 92 -23.60 -17.66 -10.45
CA THR A 92 -24.15 -17.81 -9.09
C THR A 92 -23.64 -16.75 -8.11
N VAL A 93 -22.53 -16.08 -8.42
CA VAL A 93 -21.95 -14.99 -7.63
C VAL A 93 -22.63 -13.67 -7.99
N LYS A 94 -23.15 -12.98 -6.96
CA LYS A 94 -23.85 -11.69 -7.09
C LYS A 94 -23.07 -10.52 -6.52
N ASP A 95 -22.11 -10.78 -5.63
CA ASP A 95 -21.22 -9.77 -5.05
C ASP A 95 -19.79 -10.28 -4.85
N CYS A 96 -18.87 -9.34 -4.69
CA CYS A 96 -17.52 -9.57 -4.19
C CYS A 96 -17.32 -8.61 -3.01
N LEU A 97 -17.32 -9.15 -1.80
CA LEU A 97 -16.87 -8.41 -0.62
C LEU A 97 -15.35 -8.57 -0.56
N SER A 98 -14.65 -7.61 -1.14
CA SER A 98 -13.19 -7.57 -1.17
C SER A 98 -12.70 -7.01 0.16
N ALA A 99 -11.87 -7.79 0.87
CA ALA A 99 -11.28 -7.42 2.14
C ALA A 99 -9.77 -7.30 2.03
N ILE A 100 -9.17 -6.50 2.92
CA ILE A 100 -7.71 -6.36 3.04
C ILE A 100 -7.31 -6.71 4.47
N ILE A 101 -6.29 -7.55 4.60
CA ILE A 101 -5.61 -7.87 5.86
C ILE A 101 -4.40 -6.96 5.99
N SER A 102 -4.40 -6.06 6.97
CA SER A 102 -3.35 -5.06 7.16
C SER A 102 -2.39 -5.38 8.31
N ASP A 103 -2.78 -6.30 9.20
CA ASP A 103 -1.91 -6.79 10.29
C ASP A 103 -1.80 -8.32 10.24
N TRP A 104 -0.60 -8.78 9.92
CA TRP A 104 -0.27 -10.20 9.79
C TRP A 104 0.37 -10.79 11.05
N SER A 105 0.61 -9.97 12.08
CA SER A 105 1.40 -10.32 13.26
C SER A 105 0.56 -10.36 14.54
N THR A 106 -0.46 -9.51 14.65
CA THR A 106 -1.41 -9.51 15.78
C THR A 106 -2.30 -10.75 15.75
N GLN A 107 -2.67 -11.26 16.94
CA GLN A 107 -3.57 -12.41 17.07
C GLN A 107 -4.99 -12.06 16.60
N GLY A 108 -5.63 -13.00 15.91
CA GLY A 108 -7.03 -12.89 15.51
C GLY A 108 -7.97 -12.91 16.72
N ASN A 109 -9.14 -12.29 16.57
CA ASN A 109 -10.13 -12.17 17.64
C ASN A 109 -10.70 -13.52 18.08
N PHE A 110 -10.84 -14.50 17.17
CA PHE A 110 -11.55 -15.76 17.48
C PHE A 110 -10.64 -16.97 17.53
N ASN A 111 -9.64 -17.06 16.66
CA ASN A 111 -8.71 -18.19 16.62
C ASN A 111 -7.47 -18.01 17.53
N GLY A 112 -7.20 -16.80 18.02
CA GLY A 112 -6.02 -16.49 18.85
C GLY A 112 -4.67 -16.63 18.13
N LEU A 113 -4.67 -16.75 16.80
CA LEU A 113 -3.49 -16.92 15.95
C LEU A 113 -3.29 -15.68 15.08
N SER A 114 -2.04 -15.33 14.79
CA SER A 114 -1.77 -14.32 13.76
C SER A 114 -2.00 -14.90 12.36
N ALA A 115 -2.29 -14.05 11.37
CA ALA A 115 -2.48 -14.51 9.99
C ALA A 115 -1.26 -15.30 9.46
N ARG A 116 -0.04 -14.95 9.90
CA ARG A 116 1.20 -15.70 9.58
C ARG A 116 1.19 -17.15 10.07
N GLN A 117 0.47 -17.45 11.14
CA GLN A 117 0.40 -18.79 11.73
C GLN A 117 -0.73 -19.64 11.11
N CYS A 118 -1.55 -19.05 10.25
CA CYS A 118 -2.74 -19.68 9.70
C CYS A 118 -2.48 -20.25 8.31
N THR A 119 -3.12 -21.40 8.02
CA THR A 119 -3.33 -21.89 6.66
C THR A 119 -4.33 -20.99 5.92
N PRO A 120 -4.37 -21.01 4.57
CA PRO A 120 -5.31 -20.15 3.83
C PRO A 120 -6.79 -20.31 4.24
N PRO A 121 -7.32 -21.52 4.48
CA PRO A 121 -8.70 -21.67 4.99
C PRO A 121 -8.91 -21.08 6.39
N GLN A 122 -7.91 -21.14 7.27
CA GLN A 122 -7.98 -20.50 8.60
C GLN A 122 -7.97 -18.97 8.49
N ILE A 123 -7.18 -18.43 7.55
CA ILE A 123 -7.19 -16.99 7.24
C ILE A 123 -8.59 -16.57 6.78
N ALA A 124 -9.17 -17.28 5.81
CA ALA A 124 -10.51 -16.96 5.30
C ALA A 124 -11.58 -17.04 6.39
N ALA A 125 -11.54 -18.09 7.23
CA ALA A 125 -12.52 -18.29 8.29
C ALA A 125 -12.44 -17.21 9.38
N GLU A 126 -11.24 -16.86 9.83
CA GLU A 126 -11.03 -15.84 10.86
C GLU A 126 -11.39 -14.44 10.35
N ALA A 127 -10.94 -14.08 9.14
CA ALA A 127 -11.28 -12.79 8.54
C ALA A 127 -12.81 -12.64 8.36
N TRP A 128 -13.49 -13.70 7.91
CA TRP A 128 -14.94 -13.71 7.80
C TRP A 128 -15.64 -13.60 9.17
N ALA A 129 -15.12 -14.27 10.21
CA ALA A 129 -15.65 -14.16 11.57
C ALA A 129 -15.53 -12.72 12.10
N GLN A 130 -14.38 -12.08 11.89
CA GLN A 130 -14.16 -10.67 12.25
C GLN A 130 -15.09 -9.72 11.49
N ILE A 131 -15.26 -9.90 10.18
CA ILE A 131 -16.21 -9.12 9.37
C ILE A 131 -17.64 -9.30 9.89
N LYS A 132 -18.10 -10.54 10.07
CA LYS A 132 -19.45 -10.84 10.58
C LYS A 132 -19.68 -10.19 11.95
N ALA A 133 -18.71 -10.28 12.86
CA ALA A 133 -18.86 -9.72 14.20
C ALA A 133 -19.09 -8.21 14.20
N HIS A 134 -18.48 -7.49 13.26
CA HIS A 134 -18.68 -6.05 13.11
C HIS A 134 -19.96 -5.69 12.34
N LEU A 135 -20.27 -6.44 11.27
CA LEU A 135 -21.44 -6.14 10.44
C LEU A 135 -22.76 -6.59 11.07
N ASN A 136 -22.74 -7.62 11.91
CA ASN A 136 -23.93 -8.18 12.55
C ASN A 136 -24.17 -7.66 13.98
N ASP A 137 -23.76 -6.44 14.29
CA ASP A 137 -23.93 -5.83 15.62
C ASP A 137 -25.41 -5.53 15.93
N THR A 138 -26.06 -4.71 15.11
CA THR A 138 -27.48 -4.33 15.31
C THR A 138 -28.46 -5.21 14.52
N SER A 139 -28.06 -5.71 13.35
CA SER A 139 -28.90 -6.50 12.44
C SER A 139 -28.05 -7.52 11.70
N ILE A 140 -28.63 -8.62 11.23
CA ILE A 140 -27.91 -9.59 10.39
C ILE A 140 -27.73 -9.02 8.99
N VAL A 141 -26.48 -8.70 8.64
CA VAL A 141 -26.06 -8.16 7.33
C VAL A 141 -25.42 -9.25 6.47
N VAL A 142 -24.64 -10.14 7.09
CA VAL A 142 -23.92 -11.23 6.41
C VAL A 142 -24.04 -12.56 7.15
N THR A 143 -24.10 -13.67 6.42
CA THR A 143 -24.17 -15.02 6.98
C THR A 143 -23.21 -15.98 6.26
N ASP A 144 -22.89 -17.11 6.88
CA ASP A 144 -21.98 -18.10 6.28
C ASP A 144 -22.54 -18.70 4.99
N GLN A 145 -23.86 -18.78 4.86
CA GLN A 145 -24.53 -19.32 3.67
C GLN A 145 -24.37 -18.41 2.45
N MET A 146 -24.08 -17.12 2.67
CA MET A 146 -23.86 -16.17 1.59
C MET A 146 -22.51 -16.37 0.92
N VAL A 147 -21.51 -16.93 1.61
CA VAL A 147 -20.18 -17.16 1.04
C VAL A 147 -20.26 -18.26 -0.01
N HIS A 148 -20.02 -17.91 -1.27
CA HIS A 148 -19.86 -18.85 -2.37
C HIS A 148 -18.47 -19.50 -2.31
N SER A 149 -17.44 -18.66 -2.29
CA SER A 149 -16.03 -19.03 -2.30
C SER A 149 -15.20 -17.83 -1.84
N TRP A 150 -13.92 -18.05 -1.62
CA TRP A 150 -12.96 -17.00 -1.32
C TRP A 150 -11.68 -17.16 -2.14
N PHE A 151 -10.94 -16.07 -2.28
CA PHE A 151 -9.64 -16.07 -2.95
C PHE A 151 -8.66 -15.21 -2.14
N LEU A 152 -7.63 -15.85 -1.61
CA LEU A 152 -6.53 -15.20 -0.92
C LEU A 152 -5.47 -14.79 -1.94
N ASP A 153 -4.89 -13.61 -1.76
CA ASP A 153 -3.76 -13.09 -2.52
C ASP A 153 -2.67 -14.16 -2.76
N PRO A 154 -2.37 -14.51 -4.03
CA PRO A 154 -1.41 -15.55 -4.37
C PRO A 154 0.04 -15.18 -4.04
N SER A 155 0.31 -13.90 -3.75
CA SER A 155 1.62 -13.43 -3.30
C SER A 155 1.93 -13.89 -1.88
N ILE A 156 0.94 -14.37 -1.12
CA ILE A 156 1.13 -15.11 0.13
C ILE A 156 1.51 -16.56 -0.16
N ILE A 157 2.79 -16.88 0.04
CA ILE A 157 3.36 -18.18 -0.28
C ILE A 157 3.69 -18.95 1.00
N ASP A 158 3.50 -20.26 0.98
CA ASP A 158 3.78 -21.19 2.09
C ASP A 158 3.03 -20.85 3.40
N SER A 159 1.85 -20.25 3.30
CA SER A 159 0.92 -20.00 4.43
C SER A 159 0.57 -21.30 5.14
N GLY A 160 0.55 -21.25 6.48
CA GLY A 160 0.40 -22.42 7.35
C GLY A 160 1.71 -23.12 7.67
N THR A 161 2.85 -22.58 7.23
CA THR A 161 4.19 -23.09 7.57
C THR A 161 5.04 -22.01 8.26
N PRO A 162 6.14 -22.39 8.94
CA PRO A 162 7.10 -21.43 9.47
C PRO A 162 7.79 -20.55 8.41
N ASN A 163 7.68 -20.88 7.12
CA ASN A 163 8.35 -20.20 6.01
C ASN A 163 7.42 -19.27 5.22
N VAL A 164 6.25 -18.92 5.79
CA VAL A 164 5.29 -18.02 5.14
C VAL A 164 5.98 -16.72 4.71
N ARG A 165 5.77 -16.32 3.45
CA ARG A 165 6.33 -15.09 2.87
C ARG A 165 5.30 -14.37 2.00
N ASN A 166 5.55 -13.09 1.76
CA ASN A 166 4.83 -12.28 0.79
C ASN A 166 5.82 -11.86 -0.30
N ASP A 167 5.51 -12.20 -1.55
CA ASP A 167 6.34 -11.83 -2.71
C ASP A 167 6.09 -10.39 -3.19
N GLU A 168 4.99 -9.77 -2.78
CA GLU A 168 4.58 -8.42 -3.16
C GLU A 168 4.26 -7.59 -1.90
N PRO A 169 5.26 -7.32 -1.03
CA PRO A 169 5.05 -6.46 0.13
C PRO A 169 4.93 -4.99 -0.30
N LEU A 170 4.17 -4.22 0.47
CA LEU A 170 3.88 -2.82 0.17
C LEU A 170 4.92 -1.90 0.83
N PHE A 171 5.45 -0.92 0.10
CA PHE A 171 6.25 0.14 0.69
C PHE A 171 5.45 0.89 1.77
N ILE A 172 6.04 1.04 2.96
CA ILE A 172 5.45 1.79 4.06
C ILE A 172 6.30 2.97 4.48
N GLN A 173 5.63 3.94 5.08
CA GLN A 173 6.22 5.18 5.51
C GLN A 173 6.53 5.10 6.99
N ASP A 174 7.77 4.76 7.30
CA ASP A 174 8.25 4.83 8.67
C ASP A 174 8.93 6.20 8.94
N PRO A 175 9.08 6.60 10.22
CA PRO A 175 9.76 7.83 10.58
C PRO A 175 11.14 7.98 9.93
N GLY A 176 11.36 9.12 9.28
CA GLY A 176 12.61 9.40 8.57
C GLY A 176 12.74 8.76 7.19
N SER A 177 11.76 7.97 6.73
CA SER A 177 11.78 7.35 5.40
C SER A 177 12.01 8.36 4.27
N TRP A 178 11.47 9.58 4.37
CA TRP A 178 11.67 10.66 3.39
C TRP A 178 13.14 10.90 3.02
N ALA A 179 14.05 10.87 4.00
CA ALA A 179 15.48 11.10 3.77
C ALA A 179 16.14 9.94 3.01
N ARG A 180 15.57 8.73 3.09
CA ARG A 180 16.05 7.51 2.45
C ARG A 180 15.43 7.26 1.07
N ARG A 181 14.39 8.02 0.69
CA ARG A 181 13.79 7.90 -0.64
C ARG A 181 14.66 8.59 -1.69
N PRO A 182 14.96 7.94 -2.82
CA PRO A 182 15.64 8.60 -3.92
C PRO A 182 14.71 9.54 -4.67
N GLU A 183 15.28 10.35 -5.56
CA GLU A 183 14.54 11.10 -6.57
C GLU A 183 14.38 10.23 -7.84
N ALA A 184 13.51 10.63 -8.76
CA ALA A 184 13.32 9.90 -10.01
C ALA A 184 14.54 9.94 -10.95
N VAL A 185 15.29 11.05 -10.93
CA VAL A 185 16.52 11.20 -11.70
C VAL A 185 17.69 10.75 -10.83
N THR A 186 18.40 9.73 -11.28
CA THR A 186 19.57 9.19 -10.56
C THR A 186 20.85 9.93 -10.99
N GLY A 187 21.97 9.61 -10.34
CA GLY A 187 23.32 10.04 -10.76
C GLY A 187 23.84 9.33 -12.00
N ILE A 188 23.08 8.40 -12.58
CA ILE A 188 23.43 7.66 -13.80
C ILE A 188 22.63 8.24 -14.97
N ASP A 189 23.33 8.78 -15.98
CA ASP A 189 22.76 9.59 -17.06
C ASP A 189 21.55 8.97 -17.77
N ASN A 190 21.53 7.64 -17.87
CA ASN A 190 20.48 6.90 -18.57
C ASN A 190 19.58 6.04 -17.69
N PHE A 191 19.59 6.22 -16.37
CA PHE A 191 18.79 5.41 -15.45
C PHE A 191 17.88 6.27 -14.56
N PHE A 192 16.59 5.94 -14.55
CA PHE A 192 15.54 6.67 -13.86
C PHE A 192 14.68 5.75 -13.00
N LEU A 193 14.06 6.29 -11.96
CA LEU A 193 13.20 5.56 -11.03
C LEU A 193 11.77 6.08 -11.08
N ALA A 194 10.80 5.17 -11.08
CA ALA A 194 9.38 5.45 -11.02
C ALA A 194 8.73 4.58 -9.93
N GLY A 195 7.84 5.18 -9.15
CA GLY A 195 7.13 4.50 -8.07
C GLY A 195 6.74 5.48 -6.98
N GLU A 196 5.82 5.09 -6.12
CA GLU A 196 5.38 5.86 -4.95
C GLU A 196 6.41 5.87 -3.82
N TRP A 197 7.37 4.94 -3.86
CA TRP A 197 8.47 4.81 -2.90
C TRP A 197 9.63 5.79 -3.14
N ILE A 198 9.61 6.57 -4.22
CA ILE A 198 10.54 7.69 -4.44
C ILE A 198 10.00 8.98 -3.78
N LYS A 199 10.77 10.07 -3.83
CA LYS A 199 10.31 11.39 -3.37
C LYS A 199 9.22 11.94 -4.28
N THR A 200 7.99 11.88 -3.79
CA THR A 200 6.79 12.43 -4.41
C THR A 200 6.11 13.38 -3.43
N ASP A 201 5.46 14.43 -3.92
CA ASP A 201 4.77 15.41 -3.09
C ASP A 201 3.54 14.79 -2.40
N GLN A 202 2.87 13.82 -3.04
CA GLN A 202 1.83 13.02 -2.37
C GLN A 202 2.34 12.47 -1.04
N ASN A 203 3.59 12.01 -1.01
CA ASN A 203 4.26 11.48 0.17
C ASN A 203 3.38 10.49 0.96
N VAL A 204 2.60 9.67 0.26
CA VAL A 204 1.76 8.57 0.78
C VAL A 204 1.76 7.44 -0.25
N THR A 205 1.83 6.19 0.20
CA THR A 205 1.77 5.02 -0.67
C THR A 205 0.39 4.94 -1.32
N THR A 206 0.30 5.37 -2.57
CA THR A 206 -0.96 5.58 -3.31
C THR A 206 -0.72 5.48 -4.81
N MET A 207 -1.80 5.23 -5.55
CA MET A 207 -1.76 5.25 -7.01
C MET A 207 -1.42 6.65 -7.55
N GLU A 208 -1.86 7.70 -6.86
CA GLU A 208 -1.52 9.09 -7.16
C GLU A 208 -0.01 9.33 -7.04
N GLY A 209 0.60 8.84 -5.96
CA GLY A 209 2.05 8.90 -5.74
C GLY A 209 2.83 8.10 -6.79
N ALA A 210 2.37 6.91 -7.16
CA ALA A 210 3.00 6.10 -8.20
C ALA A 210 2.96 6.80 -9.57
N ASN A 211 1.81 7.38 -9.91
CA ASN A 211 1.66 8.20 -11.12
C ASN A 211 2.53 9.46 -11.06
N GLU A 212 2.62 10.14 -9.92
CA GLU A 212 3.53 11.29 -9.75
C GLU A 212 4.99 10.87 -9.99
N GLY A 213 5.42 9.76 -9.41
CA GLY A 213 6.74 9.17 -9.62
C GLY A 213 7.04 8.86 -11.09
N GLY A 214 6.06 8.27 -11.79
CA GLY A 214 6.16 8.04 -13.24
C GLY A 214 6.31 9.33 -14.05
N ARG A 215 5.64 10.42 -13.66
CA ARG A 215 5.79 11.72 -14.34
C ARG A 215 7.16 12.35 -14.09
N TYR A 216 7.72 12.20 -12.90
CA TYR A 216 9.10 12.62 -12.65
C TYR A 216 10.10 11.83 -13.50
N ALA A 217 9.96 10.51 -13.58
CA ALA A 217 10.80 9.67 -14.43
C ALA A 217 10.71 10.06 -15.91
N ALA A 218 9.49 10.26 -16.42
CA ALA A 218 9.27 10.72 -17.78
C ALA A 218 9.95 12.07 -18.05
N ASN A 219 9.84 13.03 -17.12
CA ASN A 219 10.54 14.31 -17.23
C ASN A 219 12.06 14.17 -17.20
N GLY A 220 12.60 13.19 -16.46
CA GLY A 220 14.01 12.82 -16.48
C GLY A 220 14.46 12.37 -17.88
N VAL A 221 13.70 11.45 -18.50
CA VAL A 221 13.97 10.96 -19.86
C VAL A 221 13.86 12.06 -20.91
N LEU A 222 12.82 12.92 -20.84
CA LEU A 222 12.69 14.05 -21.76
C LEU A 222 13.89 15.00 -21.66
N MET A 223 14.39 15.24 -20.46
CA MET A 223 15.58 16.05 -20.25
C MET A 223 16.84 15.38 -20.83
N ALA A 224 17.08 14.10 -20.52
CA ALA A 224 18.26 13.37 -20.98
C ALA A 224 18.30 13.17 -22.51
N SER A 225 17.13 13.01 -23.14
CA SER A 225 17.00 12.91 -24.60
C SER A 225 17.16 14.24 -25.35
N GLY A 226 17.32 15.37 -24.65
CA GLY A 226 17.38 16.69 -25.27
C GLY A 226 16.06 17.17 -25.87
N TYR A 227 14.92 16.61 -25.43
CA TYR A 227 13.61 17.03 -25.90
C TYR A 227 13.32 18.49 -25.53
N ALA A 228 13.04 19.32 -26.54
CA ALA A 228 12.83 20.76 -26.40
C ALA A 228 11.36 21.18 -26.20
N GLY A 229 10.43 20.22 -26.11
CA GLY A 229 9.00 20.50 -25.92
C GLY A 229 8.58 20.64 -24.45
N PRO A 230 7.26 20.71 -24.18
CA PRO A 230 6.74 20.84 -22.82
C PRO A 230 6.99 19.58 -21.98
N LYS A 231 7.35 19.79 -20.71
CA LYS A 231 7.45 18.72 -19.71
C LYS A 231 6.08 18.17 -19.33
N VAL A 232 6.05 16.94 -18.85
CA VAL A 232 4.88 16.33 -18.24
C VAL A 232 4.50 17.12 -16.98
N LYS A 233 3.23 17.50 -16.88
CA LYS A 233 2.70 18.28 -15.76
C LYS A 233 2.76 17.48 -14.45
N ILE A 234 3.48 18.00 -13.46
CA ILE A 234 3.40 17.53 -12.07
C ILE A 234 2.23 18.23 -11.37
N VAL A 235 1.48 17.47 -10.59
CA VAL A 235 0.35 17.98 -9.81
C VAL A 235 0.66 17.69 -8.35
N GLU A 236 0.95 18.75 -7.61
CA GLU A 236 1.24 18.71 -6.18
C GLU A 236 -0.07 18.76 -5.38
N LEU A 237 -0.01 18.20 -4.17
CA LEU A 237 -1.08 18.20 -3.20
C LEU A 237 -1.38 19.63 -2.73
N PHE A 238 -2.63 20.04 -2.86
CA PHE A 238 -3.05 21.34 -2.35
C PHE A 238 -2.89 21.39 -0.83
N GLN A 239 -2.03 22.30 -0.36
CA GLN A 239 -1.92 22.64 1.05
C GLN A 239 -2.53 24.01 1.31
N ALA A 240 -3.57 24.04 2.14
CA ALA A 240 -4.23 25.28 2.54
C ALA A 240 -3.21 26.25 3.21
N PRO A 241 -2.95 27.44 2.63
CA PRO A 241 -1.87 28.33 3.09
C PRO A 241 -2.02 28.79 4.54
N TRP A 242 -3.25 28.92 5.04
CA TRP A 242 -3.52 29.34 6.42
C TRP A 242 -3.07 28.33 7.48
N TRP A 243 -2.76 27.07 7.10
CA TRP A 243 -2.14 26.10 8.01
C TRP A 243 -0.63 26.30 8.20
N ALA A 244 0.04 27.02 7.30
CA ALA A 244 1.48 27.26 7.36
C ALA A 244 1.96 27.83 8.71
N PRO A 245 1.35 28.87 9.30
CA PRO A 245 1.78 29.40 10.60
C PRO A 245 1.63 28.38 11.73
N PHE A 246 0.57 27.57 11.73
CA PHE A 246 0.36 26.54 12.76
C PHE A 246 1.39 25.41 12.67
N LYS A 247 1.68 24.92 11.45
CA LYS A 247 2.76 23.95 11.21
C LYS A 247 4.13 24.48 11.63
N ALA A 248 4.40 25.77 11.38
CA ALA A 248 5.65 26.40 11.78
C ALA A 248 5.78 26.51 13.31
N ALA A 249 4.69 26.88 14.00
CA ALA A 249 4.63 26.93 15.46
C ALA A 249 4.84 25.55 16.09
N ASP A 250 4.17 24.52 15.55
CA ASP A 250 4.35 23.13 15.98
C ASP A 250 5.81 22.67 15.80
N LYS A 251 6.39 22.89 14.61
CA LYS A 251 7.80 22.55 14.33
C LYS A 251 8.78 23.25 15.28
N ALA A 252 8.51 24.49 15.67
CA ALA A 252 9.32 25.21 16.64
C ALA A 252 9.22 24.59 18.04
N ARG A 253 8.02 24.20 18.47
CA ARG A 253 7.80 23.49 19.74
C ARG A 253 8.50 22.13 19.76
N TYR A 254 8.34 21.34 18.70
CA TYR A 254 9.02 20.05 18.54
C TYR A 254 10.54 20.19 18.65
N ARG A 255 11.14 21.19 17.98
CA ARG A 255 12.58 21.48 18.08
C ARG A 255 13.02 21.90 19.49
N ALA A 256 12.14 22.57 20.23
CA ALA A 256 12.34 22.93 21.63
C ALA A 256 12.03 21.78 22.60
N LYS A 257 11.74 20.58 22.08
CA LYS A 257 11.27 19.41 22.84
C LYS A 257 10.01 19.68 23.65
N LEU A 258 9.17 20.64 23.28
CA LEU A 258 7.91 20.94 23.97
C LEU A 258 6.78 20.06 23.40
N PRO A 259 5.74 19.73 24.21
CA PRO A 259 4.56 18.99 23.74
C PRO A 259 3.78 19.82 22.71
N HIS A 260 2.91 19.17 21.92
CA HIS A 260 2.06 19.88 20.99
C HIS A 260 1.14 20.88 21.74
N ALA A 261 0.78 22.00 21.12
CA ALA A 261 0.04 23.07 21.80
C ALA A 261 -1.38 22.65 22.24
N LEU A 262 -1.94 21.61 21.60
CA LEU A 262 -3.27 21.06 21.91
C LEU A 262 -3.22 19.89 22.92
N ASP A 263 -2.04 19.42 23.32
CA ASP A 263 -1.87 18.32 24.27
C ASP A 263 -2.03 18.84 25.71
N ILE A 264 -3.20 19.37 26.03
CA ILE A 264 -3.50 20.03 27.31
C ILE A 264 -3.75 19.00 28.42
N VAL A 265 -4.32 17.83 28.07
CA VAL A 265 -4.75 16.80 29.02
C VAL A 265 -3.73 15.66 29.17
N ASP A 266 -3.10 15.24 28.08
CA ASP A 266 -2.06 14.19 28.04
C ASP A 266 -0.84 14.73 27.25
N ALA A 267 0.02 15.49 27.93
CA ALA A 267 1.18 16.12 27.31
C ALA A 267 2.26 15.09 26.99
N ARG A 268 2.40 14.73 25.71
CA ARG A 268 3.48 13.87 25.24
C ARG A 268 4.67 14.70 24.79
N TRP A 269 5.80 14.48 25.46
CA TRP A 269 7.04 15.18 25.15
C TRP A 269 7.78 14.45 24.03
N PRO A 270 8.24 15.15 22.98
CA PRO A 270 9.14 14.58 21.98
C PRO A 270 10.39 14.00 22.67
N THR A 271 10.65 12.71 22.47
CA THR A 271 11.88 12.03 22.93
C THR A 271 13.08 12.41 22.08
#